data_AF-A0A1T4LUZ4-F1
#
_entry.id   AF-A0A1T4LUZ4-F1
#
_cell.length_a   1.000
_cell.length_b   1.000
_cell.length_c   1.000
_cell.angle_alpha   90.00
_cell.angle_beta   90.00
_cell.angle_gamma   90.00
#
_symmetry.space_group_name_H-M   'P 1'
#
loop_
_entity.id
_entity.type
_entity.pdbx_description
1 polymer ?
#
loop_
_entity_poly.entity_id
_entity_poly.type
_entity_poly.pdbx_seq_one_letter_code
_entity_poly.pdbx_strand_id
1 'polypeptide(L)'
;MKKRSAVFLGLLVLALHSVFADYNKSGVADSSEIRRNLVETWFEAPLSAVRMNRPEIRTNSIGQKFQVRLEESEDFFSIFVAPYARMEIDVYSDKGKSTEMQEVYPGDAPGSWVLVRDKKSGAPLRIRYYFASDSDVFVQFSPVNKTGCADFVCYNCYAARGVPTGLPFERFYTASFADIQKWTANILPWQYTQVYKDNYHSSLQMIEVIRAALPDIVFTDDAMYDEDGEPVYISSGKKRTVDEEDAGKITVSGAGFLKWIADGIVQPLTGTRLKRIPLLTETVQYKNTGFQGVLSQSYSLSFSLDWIRNIASAVISVRTRKNYLYNESGVDVSIEPFSAEFTERGLESTAGFVQNSGYSVRTFKPLLYVLAASEPETFYFAAIRSTDRRSPEVKVFNECAVIFPYFDNDGHFKCVLFKDGAEMSFDEFYSRYCMDSVFLTRAGCTEQFFPE
;
A
#
# COMPACT_ATOMS: atom_id res chain seq x y z
N MET A 1 14.65 -81.61 29.80
CA MET A 1 14.78 -81.53 28.32
C MET A 1 13.64 -80.70 27.75
N LYS A 2 13.91 -79.99 26.64
CA LYS A 2 13.06 -79.06 25.89
C LYS A 2 13.07 -77.60 26.35
N LYS A 3 14.05 -76.87 25.79
CA LYS A 3 14.10 -75.41 25.62
C LYS A 3 12.83 -74.93 24.90
N ARG A 4 12.19 -73.90 25.45
CA ARG A 4 11.22 -73.06 24.73
C ARG A 4 11.96 -71.83 24.21
N SER A 5 11.94 -71.63 22.90
CA SER A 5 12.42 -70.43 22.23
C SER A 5 11.47 -69.27 22.53
N ALA A 6 11.96 -68.24 23.22
CA ALA A 6 11.33 -66.93 23.27
C ALA A 6 12.02 -66.05 22.23
N VAL A 7 11.29 -65.67 21.17
CA VAL A 7 11.73 -64.68 20.19
C VAL A 7 11.55 -63.31 20.83
N PHE A 8 12.66 -62.65 21.15
CA PHE A 8 12.70 -61.25 21.58
C PHE A 8 12.52 -60.37 20.34
N LEU A 9 11.34 -59.77 20.19
CA LEU A 9 11.10 -58.72 19.21
C LEU A 9 11.63 -57.40 19.80
N GLY A 10 12.86 -57.03 19.44
CA GLY A 10 13.43 -55.74 19.77
C GLY A 10 12.72 -54.64 18.99
N LEU A 11 11.94 -53.82 19.70
CA LEU A 11 11.42 -52.54 19.21
C LEU A 11 12.61 -51.61 18.92
N LEU A 12 13.05 -51.57 17.67
CA LEU A 12 13.89 -50.52 17.15
C LEU A 12 13.01 -49.26 17.06
N VAL A 13 13.02 -48.46 18.12
CA VAL A 13 12.51 -47.07 18.08
C VAL A 13 13.44 -46.32 17.14
N LEU A 14 13.07 -46.28 15.86
CA LEU A 14 13.54 -45.27 14.92
C LEU A 14 13.12 -43.93 15.51
N ALA A 15 14.06 -43.30 16.22
CA ALA A 15 14.05 -41.88 16.49
C ALA A 15 14.11 -41.16 15.13
N LEU A 16 12.94 -41.09 14.48
CA LEU A 16 12.63 -40.07 13.50
C LEU A 16 12.87 -38.75 14.22
N HIS A 17 14.08 -38.24 14.07
CA HIS A 17 14.34 -36.83 14.27
C HIS A 17 13.46 -36.14 13.24
N SER A 18 12.26 -35.77 13.67
CA SER A 18 11.47 -34.73 13.06
C SER A 18 12.27 -33.45 13.19
N VAL A 19 13.26 -33.30 12.29
CA VAL A 19 13.81 -32.02 11.87
C VAL A 19 12.66 -31.38 11.11
N PHE A 20 11.69 -30.85 11.86
CA PHE A 20 10.75 -29.90 11.32
C PHE A 20 11.61 -28.73 10.85
N ALA A 21 11.68 -28.61 9.53
CA ALA A 21 12.13 -27.39 8.88
C ALA A 21 11.43 -26.22 9.57
N ASP A 22 12.21 -25.27 10.08
CA ASP A 22 11.76 -23.89 10.23
C ASP A 22 11.41 -23.42 8.81
N TYR A 23 10.20 -23.77 8.37
CA TYR A 23 9.63 -23.26 7.14
C TYR A 23 9.63 -21.74 7.29
N ASN A 24 10.14 -21.04 6.28
CA ASN A 24 10.11 -19.60 6.22
C ASN A 24 8.66 -19.13 6.43
N LYS A 25 8.35 -18.59 7.62
CA LYS A 25 7.00 -18.10 7.97
C LYS A 25 6.48 -17.05 7.00
N SER A 26 7.37 -16.40 6.24
CA SER A 26 7.04 -15.37 5.27
C SER A 26 6.80 -15.91 3.85
N GLY A 27 6.95 -17.22 3.59
CA GLY A 27 6.72 -17.80 2.27
C GLY A 27 7.71 -17.36 1.18
N VAL A 28 8.78 -16.64 1.56
CA VAL A 28 9.79 -16.11 0.64
C VAL A 28 10.81 -17.20 0.29
N ALA A 29 11.22 -17.31 -0.97
CA ALA A 29 12.27 -18.26 -1.36
C ALA A 29 13.62 -17.86 -0.73
N ASP A 30 14.35 -18.81 -0.12
CA ASP A 30 15.61 -18.52 0.56
C ASP A 30 16.82 -19.09 -0.18
N SER A 31 17.70 -18.17 -0.60
CA SER A 31 18.95 -18.45 -1.30
C SER A 31 20.18 -18.49 -0.38
N SER A 32 20.04 -18.32 0.93
CA SER A 32 21.15 -18.22 1.89
C SER A 32 22.15 -19.38 1.79
N GLU A 33 21.66 -20.62 1.67
CA GLU A 33 22.48 -21.81 1.48
C GLU A 33 23.34 -21.72 0.21
N ILE A 34 22.73 -21.34 -0.91
CA ILE A 34 23.41 -21.16 -2.19
C ILE A 34 24.47 -20.06 -2.07
N ARG A 35 24.09 -18.92 -1.47
CA ARG A 35 24.95 -17.75 -1.32
C ARG A 35 26.20 -18.00 -0.47
N ARG A 36 26.14 -18.90 0.52
CA ARG A 36 27.34 -19.32 1.28
C ARG A 36 28.45 -19.85 0.38
N ASN A 37 28.11 -20.53 -0.72
CA ASN A 37 29.07 -21.11 -1.65
C ASN A 37 29.50 -20.14 -2.78
N LEU A 38 29.06 -18.88 -2.75
CA LEU A 38 29.31 -17.89 -3.80
C LEU A 38 30.19 -16.72 -3.32
N VAL A 39 30.52 -16.65 -2.03
CA VAL A 39 31.23 -15.50 -1.43
C VAL A 39 32.56 -15.24 -2.16
N GLU A 40 33.44 -16.24 -2.21
CA GLU A 40 34.78 -16.10 -2.78
C GLU A 40 34.76 -15.97 -4.32
N THR A 41 33.81 -16.61 -5.00
CA THR A 41 33.80 -16.78 -6.46
C THR A 41 33.00 -15.70 -7.20
N TRP A 42 32.01 -15.12 -6.53
CA TRP A 42 31.15 -14.07 -7.08
C TRP A 42 31.22 -12.78 -6.27
N PHE A 43 31.00 -12.84 -4.95
CA PHE A 43 30.70 -11.62 -4.17
C PHE A 43 31.93 -10.78 -3.86
N GLU A 44 33.05 -11.43 -3.52
CA GLU A 44 34.32 -10.75 -3.18
C GLU A 44 35.32 -10.77 -4.33
N ALA A 45 35.16 -11.69 -5.30
CA ALA A 45 36.01 -11.79 -6.48
C ALA A 45 36.12 -10.47 -7.26
N PRO A 46 37.27 -10.14 -7.87
CA PRO A 46 37.39 -8.96 -8.72
C PRO A 46 36.50 -9.09 -9.97
N LEU A 47 36.04 -7.95 -10.51
CA LEU A 47 35.13 -7.93 -11.67
C LEU A 47 35.65 -8.73 -12.87
N SER A 48 36.96 -8.74 -13.11
CA SER A 48 37.58 -9.54 -14.18
C SER A 48 37.34 -11.05 -14.01
N ALA A 49 37.34 -11.56 -12.79
CA ALA A 49 37.04 -12.96 -12.50
C ALA A 49 35.53 -13.23 -12.60
N VAL A 50 34.69 -12.34 -12.06
CA VAL A 50 33.23 -12.50 -12.11
C VAL A 50 32.70 -12.52 -13.55
N ARG A 51 33.30 -11.72 -14.46
CA ARG A 51 32.97 -11.75 -15.90
C ARG A 51 33.26 -13.08 -16.59
N MET A 52 34.17 -13.88 -16.05
CA MET A 52 34.46 -15.21 -16.58
C MET A 52 33.42 -16.25 -16.15
N ASN A 53 32.60 -15.94 -15.13
CA ASN A 53 31.55 -16.82 -14.68
C ASN A 53 30.39 -16.81 -15.68
N ARG A 54 29.87 -18.00 -15.99
CA ARG A 54 28.62 -18.13 -16.75
C ARG A 54 27.42 -18.11 -15.80
N PRO A 55 26.26 -17.60 -16.24
CA PRO A 55 25.03 -17.76 -15.48
C PRO A 55 24.80 -19.23 -15.13
N GLU A 56 24.52 -19.50 -13.85
CA GLU A 56 24.34 -20.85 -13.32
C GLU A 56 23.02 -20.98 -12.59
N ILE A 57 22.35 -22.12 -12.75
CA ILE A 57 21.16 -22.46 -11.97
C ILE A 57 21.60 -23.37 -10.83
N ARG A 58 21.32 -22.96 -9.60
CA ARG A 58 21.59 -23.72 -8.39
C ARG A 58 20.29 -24.05 -7.67
N THR A 59 20.29 -25.16 -6.95
CA THR A 59 19.14 -25.64 -6.20
C THR A 59 19.52 -25.73 -4.73
N ASN A 60 18.68 -25.24 -3.83
CA ASN A 60 18.91 -25.39 -2.39
C ASN A 60 18.45 -26.78 -1.89
N SER A 61 18.70 -27.09 -0.62
CA SER A 61 18.36 -28.37 0.00
C SER A 61 16.87 -28.74 -0.04
N ILE A 62 15.97 -27.77 -0.21
CA ILE A 62 14.51 -27.97 -0.30
C ILE A 62 13.99 -27.97 -1.75
N GLY A 63 14.88 -27.94 -2.75
CA GLY A 63 14.50 -28.06 -4.16
C GLY A 63 14.14 -26.74 -4.87
N GLN A 64 14.24 -25.59 -4.19
CA GLN A 64 14.03 -24.28 -4.83
C GLN A 64 15.21 -23.95 -5.72
N LYS A 65 14.92 -23.49 -6.94
CA LYS A 65 15.92 -23.13 -7.95
C LYS A 65 16.18 -21.64 -7.96
N PHE A 66 17.44 -21.27 -8.11
CA PHE A 66 17.88 -19.89 -8.24
C PHE A 66 18.87 -19.76 -9.38
N GLN A 67 18.78 -18.67 -10.15
CA GLN A 67 19.80 -18.31 -11.12
C GLN A 67 20.77 -17.32 -10.49
N VAL A 68 22.06 -17.62 -10.59
CA VAL A 68 23.16 -16.72 -10.27
C VAL A 68 23.64 -16.09 -11.57
N ARG A 69 23.68 -14.76 -11.66
CA ARG A 69 24.16 -14.06 -12.86
C ARG A 69 24.77 -12.71 -12.54
N LEU A 70 25.58 -12.23 -13.48
CA LEU A 70 26.15 -10.89 -13.51
C LEU A 70 25.32 -10.03 -14.48
N GLU A 71 24.99 -8.81 -14.05
CA GLU A 71 24.53 -7.74 -14.95
C GLU A 71 25.39 -6.49 -14.72
N GLU A 72 25.64 -5.73 -15.77
CA GLU A 72 26.55 -4.59 -15.75
C GLU A 72 25.86 -3.31 -16.22
N SER A 73 26.06 -2.22 -15.48
CA SER A 73 25.69 -0.85 -15.85
C SER A 73 26.95 -0.03 -16.17
N GLU A 74 26.84 1.26 -16.45
CA GLU A 74 28.02 2.09 -16.76
C GLU A 74 29.02 2.16 -15.60
N ASP A 75 28.55 2.51 -14.39
CA ASP A 75 29.42 2.74 -13.22
C ASP A 75 29.45 1.58 -12.21
N PHE A 76 28.50 0.65 -12.27
CA PHE A 76 28.37 -0.44 -11.30
C PHE A 76 28.07 -1.77 -11.97
N PHE A 77 28.29 -2.86 -11.24
CA PHE A 77 27.86 -4.20 -11.63
C PHE A 77 27.06 -4.84 -10.51
N SER A 78 26.14 -5.72 -10.88
CA SER A 78 25.20 -6.36 -9.97
C SER A 78 25.26 -7.87 -10.11
N ILE A 79 25.31 -8.55 -8.97
CA ILE A 79 25.25 -10.01 -8.91
C ILE A 79 23.88 -10.38 -8.36
N PHE A 80 23.12 -11.09 -9.18
CA PHE A 80 21.78 -11.55 -8.86
C PHE A 80 21.84 -12.99 -8.38
N VAL A 81 21.07 -13.27 -7.33
CA VAL A 81 20.65 -14.62 -6.97
C VAL A 81 19.12 -14.60 -6.96
N ALA A 82 18.54 -14.91 -8.11
CA ALA A 82 17.14 -14.72 -8.43
C ALA A 82 16.37 -16.04 -8.33
N PRO A 83 15.22 -16.10 -7.65
CA PRO A 83 14.41 -17.30 -7.55
C PRO A 83 13.75 -17.62 -8.89
N TYR A 84 13.47 -18.90 -9.10
CA TYR A 84 12.60 -19.34 -10.18
C TYR A 84 11.17 -18.80 -9.97
N ALA A 85 10.59 -18.23 -11.02
CA ALA A 85 9.20 -17.83 -11.08
C ALA A 85 8.57 -18.24 -12.41
N ARG A 86 7.24 -18.36 -12.41
CA ARG A 86 6.44 -18.51 -13.63
C ARG A 86 5.65 -17.23 -13.83
N MET A 87 5.86 -16.56 -14.94
CA MET A 87 5.24 -15.26 -15.22
C MET A 87 4.53 -15.29 -16.56
N GLU A 88 3.40 -14.59 -16.64
CA GLU A 88 2.73 -14.27 -17.90
C GLU A 88 3.53 -13.18 -18.62
N ILE A 89 4.00 -13.47 -19.82
CA ILE A 89 4.77 -12.54 -20.64
C ILE A 89 4.03 -12.29 -21.94
N ASP A 90 3.85 -11.01 -22.26
CA ASP A 90 3.31 -10.57 -23.54
C ASP A 90 4.38 -10.70 -24.63
N VAL A 91 4.21 -11.69 -25.50
CA VAL A 91 5.04 -11.92 -26.67
C VAL A 91 4.43 -11.15 -27.84
N TYR A 92 5.18 -10.18 -28.35
CA TYR A 92 4.84 -9.44 -29.57
C TYR A 92 5.44 -10.17 -30.78
N SER A 93 4.59 -10.63 -31.69
CA SER A 93 5.00 -11.28 -32.94
C SER A 93 4.32 -10.65 -34.15
N ASP A 94 4.76 -11.02 -35.35
CA ASP A 94 4.11 -10.64 -36.62
C ASP A 94 2.63 -11.07 -36.71
N LYS A 95 2.17 -11.95 -35.80
CA LYS A 95 0.79 -12.44 -35.70
C LYS A 95 -0.06 -11.73 -34.63
N GLY A 96 0.50 -10.72 -33.96
CA GLY A 96 -0.14 -9.98 -32.88
C GLY A 96 0.46 -10.26 -31.50
N LYS A 97 -0.22 -9.74 -30.47
CA LYS A 97 0.13 -9.89 -29.06
C LYS A 97 -0.44 -11.20 -28.52
N SER A 98 0.41 -12.07 -27.97
CA SER A 98 0.00 -13.29 -27.26
C SER A 98 0.63 -13.34 -25.87
N THR A 99 -0.13 -13.70 -24.85
CA THR A 99 0.37 -13.87 -23.48
C THR A 99 0.75 -15.34 -23.27
N GLU A 100 2.02 -15.58 -22.93
CA GLU A 100 2.55 -16.93 -22.69
C GLU A 100 3.13 -17.04 -21.29
N MET A 101 2.89 -18.19 -20.62
CA MET A 101 3.54 -18.52 -19.36
C MET A 101 4.98 -18.94 -19.62
N GLN A 102 5.94 -18.16 -19.12
CA GLN A 102 7.36 -18.48 -19.25
C GLN A 102 8.03 -18.72 -17.90
N GLU A 103 9.01 -19.62 -17.92
CA GLU A 103 9.90 -19.87 -16.79
C GLU A 103 11.00 -18.80 -16.77
N VAL A 104 11.04 -18.01 -15.69
CA VAL A 104 11.94 -16.87 -15.58
C VAL A 104 12.62 -16.80 -14.21
N TYR A 105 13.66 -15.99 -14.13
CA TYR A 105 14.44 -15.73 -12.91
C TYR A 105 14.50 -14.21 -12.65
N PRO A 106 13.36 -13.58 -12.30
CA PRO A 106 13.27 -12.14 -12.08
C PRO A 106 14.22 -11.67 -10.97
N GLY A 107 14.90 -10.54 -11.19
CA GLY A 107 15.88 -9.99 -10.25
C GLY A 107 15.27 -9.26 -9.04
N ASP A 108 13.95 -9.13 -9.03
CA ASP A 108 13.16 -8.27 -8.16
C ASP A 108 11.89 -8.96 -7.60
N ALA A 109 11.73 -10.27 -7.81
CA ALA A 109 10.65 -11.05 -7.20
C ALA A 109 10.95 -11.43 -5.74
N PRO A 110 9.94 -11.83 -4.95
CA PRO A 110 10.14 -12.36 -3.59
C PRO A 110 11.20 -13.46 -3.50
N GLY A 111 12.26 -13.19 -2.74
CA GLY A 111 13.41 -14.07 -2.56
C GLY A 111 14.63 -13.68 -3.39
N SER A 112 14.49 -12.69 -4.27
CA SER A 112 15.61 -12.14 -5.02
C SER A 112 16.59 -11.41 -4.12
N TRP A 113 17.86 -11.68 -4.37
CA TRP A 113 18.97 -11.06 -3.68
C TRP A 113 19.91 -10.44 -4.70
N VAL A 114 20.27 -9.17 -4.49
CA VAL A 114 21.11 -8.43 -5.44
C VAL A 114 22.23 -7.71 -4.70
N LEU A 115 23.48 -8.07 -5.00
CA LEU A 115 24.66 -7.33 -4.56
C LEU A 115 25.12 -6.37 -5.65
N VAL A 116 25.14 -5.09 -5.34
CA VAL A 116 25.63 -4.03 -6.22
C VAL A 116 27.02 -3.60 -5.79
N ARG A 117 27.96 -3.55 -6.74
CA ARG A 117 29.36 -3.18 -6.52
C ARG A 117 29.81 -2.12 -7.51
N ASP A 118 30.69 -1.25 -7.05
CA ASP A 118 31.30 -0.20 -7.89
C ASP A 118 32.29 -0.84 -8.89
N LYS A 119 32.23 -0.44 -10.17
CA LYS A 119 33.10 -1.02 -11.20
C LYS A 119 34.57 -0.59 -11.06
N LYS A 120 34.83 0.60 -10.54
CA LYS A 120 36.18 1.19 -10.48
C LYS A 120 36.99 0.58 -9.35
N SER A 121 36.39 0.48 -8.16
CA SER A 121 37.01 0.00 -6.93
C SER A 121 36.72 -1.48 -6.65
N GLY A 122 35.63 -2.03 -7.20
CA GLY A 122 35.13 -3.35 -6.83
C GLY A 122 34.48 -3.38 -5.43
N ALA A 123 34.36 -2.24 -4.75
CA ALA A 123 33.79 -2.18 -3.40
C ALA A 123 32.28 -2.46 -3.44
N PRO A 124 31.73 -3.14 -2.41
CA PRO A 124 30.29 -3.26 -2.27
C PRO A 124 29.65 -1.90 -2.02
N LEU A 125 28.56 -1.64 -2.74
CA LEU A 125 27.75 -0.43 -2.58
C LEU A 125 26.49 -0.73 -1.76
N ARG A 126 25.80 -1.83 -2.08
CA ARG A 126 24.59 -2.25 -1.36
C ARG A 126 24.21 -3.69 -1.66
N ILE A 127 23.40 -4.26 -0.78
CA ILE A 127 22.70 -5.51 -0.99
C ILE A 127 21.20 -5.22 -0.90
N ARG A 128 20.41 -5.66 -1.86
CA ARG A 128 18.95 -5.55 -1.85
C ARG A 128 18.31 -6.92 -1.68
N TYR A 129 17.31 -7.00 -0.81
CA TYR A 129 16.46 -8.17 -0.61
C TYR A 129 15.03 -7.81 -0.99
N TYR A 130 14.51 -8.53 -1.97
CA TYR A 130 13.11 -8.47 -2.36
C TYR A 130 12.34 -9.55 -1.63
N PHE A 131 11.20 -9.17 -1.04
CA PHE A 131 10.39 -10.08 -0.22
C PHE A 131 8.89 -9.90 -0.46
N ALA A 132 8.46 -8.71 -0.90
CA ALA A 132 7.08 -8.41 -1.23
C ALA A 132 6.80 -8.75 -2.69
N SER A 133 5.53 -9.02 -3.02
CA SER A 133 5.10 -9.23 -4.41
C SER A 133 5.36 -7.99 -5.26
N ASP A 134 5.20 -6.79 -4.69
CA ASP A 134 5.58 -5.53 -5.35
C ASP A 134 7.10 -5.30 -5.24
N SER A 135 7.78 -5.26 -6.39
CA SER A 135 9.22 -5.01 -6.50
C SER A 135 9.66 -3.66 -5.93
N ASP A 136 8.73 -2.71 -5.81
CA ASP A 136 8.93 -1.39 -5.20
C ASP A 136 9.02 -1.43 -3.67
N VAL A 137 8.84 -2.60 -3.05
CA VAL A 137 8.92 -2.80 -1.61
C VAL A 137 10.06 -3.78 -1.29
N PHE A 138 11.12 -3.25 -0.70
CA PHE A 138 12.34 -4.01 -0.41
C PHE A 138 13.10 -3.46 0.79
N VAL A 139 14.00 -4.28 1.33
CA VAL A 139 15.03 -3.80 2.25
C VAL A 139 16.37 -3.77 1.54
N GLN A 140 17.17 -2.77 1.83
CA GLN A 140 18.55 -2.72 1.36
C GLN A 140 19.52 -2.45 2.50
N PHE A 141 20.71 -3.00 2.36
CA PHE A 141 21.81 -2.81 3.28
C PHE A 141 22.95 -2.14 2.54
N SER A 142 23.61 -1.16 3.14
CA SER A 142 24.76 -0.47 2.57
C SER A 142 25.90 -0.43 3.59
N PRO A 143 27.17 -0.57 3.17
CA PRO A 143 28.30 -0.49 4.08
C PRO A 143 28.55 0.96 4.51
N VAL A 144 28.59 1.20 5.82
CA VAL A 144 28.95 2.50 6.41
C VAL A 144 29.97 2.27 7.53
N ASN A 145 31.21 2.69 7.29
CA ASN A 145 32.34 2.41 8.18
C ASN A 145 32.53 0.90 8.40
N LYS A 146 32.34 0.42 9.64
CA LYS A 146 32.49 -1.00 10.03
C LYS A 146 31.14 -1.72 10.19
N THR A 147 30.02 -1.07 9.87
CA THR A 147 28.69 -1.64 10.04
C THR A 147 27.85 -1.50 8.77
N GLY A 148 26.89 -2.39 8.57
CA GLY A 148 25.83 -2.19 7.60
C GLY A 148 24.76 -1.24 8.15
N CYS A 149 24.34 -0.28 7.34
CA CYS A 149 23.11 0.47 7.55
C CYS A 149 21.99 -0.16 6.73
N ALA A 150 20.77 -0.13 7.25
CA ALA A 150 19.58 -0.66 6.61
C ALA A 150 18.64 0.47 6.17
N ASP A 151 18.05 0.30 5.00
CA ASP A 151 16.90 1.07 4.54
C ASP A 151 15.72 0.12 4.31
N PHE A 152 14.51 0.60 4.62
CA PHE A 152 13.25 -0.04 4.26
C PHE A 152 12.52 0.89 3.32
N VAL A 153 12.27 0.43 2.09
CA VAL A 153 11.72 1.26 1.02
C VAL A 153 10.35 0.73 0.59
N CYS A 154 9.39 1.63 0.43
CA CYS A 154 8.09 1.38 -0.19
C CYS A 154 7.87 2.44 -1.29
N TYR A 155 7.75 2.04 -2.56
CA TYR A 155 7.48 2.94 -3.69
C TYR A 155 8.30 4.25 -3.66
N ASN A 156 9.64 4.11 -3.62
CA ASN A 156 10.61 5.21 -3.55
C ASN A 156 10.59 6.07 -2.25
N CYS A 157 9.71 5.78 -1.29
CA CYS A 157 9.71 6.39 0.03
C CYS A 157 10.43 5.51 1.05
N TYR A 158 11.20 6.14 1.95
CA TYR A 158 12.00 5.48 2.97
C TYR A 158 11.24 5.44 4.29
N ALA A 159 10.73 4.26 4.62
CA ALA A 159 10.10 4.00 5.91
C ALA A 159 11.12 3.92 7.06
N ALA A 160 12.31 3.44 6.73
CA ALA A 160 13.50 3.56 7.55
C ALA A 160 14.68 3.88 6.64
N ARG A 161 15.55 4.79 7.07
CA ARG A 161 16.71 5.22 6.28
C ARG A 161 17.98 5.24 7.12
N GLY A 162 19.03 4.60 6.61
CA GLY A 162 20.38 4.65 7.14
C GLY A 162 20.51 4.06 8.53
N VAL A 163 19.59 3.19 8.94
CA VAL A 163 19.50 2.72 10.32
C VAL A 163 20.66 1.74 10.61
N PRO A 164 21.56 2.04 11.55
CA PRO A 164 22.68 1.15 11.84
C PRO A 164 22.19 -0.21 12.34
N THR A 165 22.64 -1.28 11.70
CA THR A 165 22.25 -2.65 12.09
C THR A 165 23.07 -3.18 13.26
N GLY A 166 24.22 -2.56 13.55
CA GLY A 166 25.19 -3.08 14.52
C GLY A 166 25.94 -4.32 14.05
N LEU A 167 25.72 -4.75 12.80
CA LEU A 167 26.35 -5.92 12.19
C LEU A 167 27.35 -5.49 11.11
N PRO A 168 28.44 -6.25 10.87
CA PRO A 168 29.29 -6.07 9.69
C PRO A 168 28.49 -6.29 8.41
N PHE A 169 28.83 -5.55 7.35
CA PHE A 169 28.10 -5.59 6.09
C PHE A 169 28.17 -6.98 5.41
N GLU A 170 29.31 -7.64 5.52
CA GLU A 170 29.61 -8.95 4.94
C GLU A 170 28.68 -10.04 5.49
N ARG A 171 28.15 -9.85 6.71
CA ARG A 171 27.16 -10.77 7.31
C ARG A 171 25.90 -10.88 6.45
N PHE A 172 25.56 -9.84 5.68
CA PHE A 172 24.41 -9.85 4.79
C PHE A 172 24.67 -10.56 3.45
N TYR A 173 25.88 -11.04 3.16
CA TYR A 173 26.13 -11.88 1.97
C TYR A 173 25.45 -13.23 2.05
N THR A 174 25.27 -13.76 3.27
CA THR A 174 24.82 -15.14 3.48
C THR A 174 23.65 -15.26 4.46
N ALA A 175 23.19 -14.15 5.04
CA ALA A 175 22.05 -14.13 5.96
C ALA A 175 20.77 -14.62 5.29
N SER A 176 20.03 -15.52 5.94
CA SER A 176 18.67 -15.88 5.51
C SER A 176 17.73 -14.68 5.65
N PHE A 177 16.61 -14.70 4.92
CA PHE A 177 15.58 -13.68 5.10
C PHE A 177 15.03 -13.67 6.55
N ALA A 178 14.87 -14.86 7.14
CA ALA A 178 14.44 -15.00 8.53
C ALA A 178 15.44 -14.39 9.52
N ASP A 179 16.75 -14.56 9.28
CA ASP A 179 17.80 -13.91 10.07
C ASP A 179 17.73 -12.39 9.96
N ILE A 180 17.52 -11.86 8.75
CA ILE A 180 17.39 -10.42 8.52
C ILE A 180 16.22 -9.84 9.29
N GLN A 181 15.03 -10.45 9.16
CA GLN A 181 13.85 -10.02 9.91
C GLN A 181 14.12 -10.08 11.41
N LYS A 182 14.71 -11.19 11.90
CA LYS A 182 15.03 -11.36 13.33
C LYS A 182 16.00 -10.31 13.85
N TRP A 183 17.11 -10.05 13.15
CA TRP A 183 18.14 -9.11 13.59
C TRP A 183 17.67 -7.66 13.52
N THR A 184 16.75 -7.36 12.61
CA THR A 184 16.28 -6.00 12.35
C THR A 184 14.85 -5.73 12.84
N ALA A 185 14.23 -6.68 13.55
CA ALA A 185 12.85 -6.64 14.01
C ALA A 185 12.48 -5.35 14.77
N ASN A 186 13.41 -4.82 15.55
CA ASN A 186 13.19 -3.65 16.41
C ASN A 186 13.63 -2.32 15.77
N ILE A 187 14.22 -2.36 14.57
CA ILE A 187 14.77 -1.16 13.90
C ILE A 187 14.17 -0.88 12.53
N LEU A 188 13.57 -1.88 11.89
CA LEU A 188 12.87 -1.74 10.62
C LEU A 188 11.37 -2.02 10.81
N PRO A 189 10.50 -1.34 10.04
CA PRO A 189 9.05 -1.44 10.19
C PRO A 189 8.48 -2.69 9.48
N TRP A 190 8.85 -3.87 9.96
CA TRP A 190 8.41 -5.16 9.39
C TRP A 190 6.90 -5.38 9.46
N GLN A 191 6.15 -4.61 10.24
CA GLN A 191 4.69 -4.61 10.20
C GLN A 191 4.14 -4.31 8.80
N TYR A 192 4.85 -3.53 7.97
CA TYR A 192 4.44 -3.22 6.60
C TYR A 192 4.57 -4.40 5.62
N THR A 193 5.05 -5.55 6.09
CA THR A 193 5.16 -6.80 5.32
C THR A 193 4.13 -7.84 5.72
N GLN A 194 3.29 -7.56 6.73
CA GLN A 194 2.28 -8.49 7.24
C GLN A 194 1.01 -8.42 6.40
N VAL A 195 1.10 -8.89 5.14
CA VAL A 195 -0.03 -8.91 4.22
C VAL A 195 -0.87 -10.16 4.43
N TYR A 196 -2.11 -9.97 4.88
CA TYR A 196 -3.11 -11.04 5.04
C TYR A 196 -4.14 -10.92 3.93
N LYS A 197 -3.99 -11.71 2.87
CA LYS A 197 -4.79 -11.65 1.64
C LYS A 197 -6.30 -11.86 1.90
N ASP A 198 -6.62 -12.70 2.89
CA ASP A 198 -8.00 -13.00 3.25
C ASP A 198 -8.70 -11.84 3.99
N ASN A 199 -7.97 -10.81 4.43
CA ASN A 199 -8.51 -9.68 5.20
C ASN A 199 -9.00 -8.52 4.31
N TYR A 200 -9.50 -8.80 3.10
CA TYR A 200 -10.04 -7.80 2.19
C TYR A 200 -11.42 -8.14 1.63
N HIS A 201 -12.07 -9.17 2.16
CA HIS A 201 -13.37 -9.62 1.67
C HIS A 201 -14.42 -8.50 1.74
N SER A 202 -14.56 -7.84 2.89
CA SER A 202 -15.51 -6.72 3.07
C SER A 202 -15.22 -5.56 2.12
N SER A 203 -13.93 -5.25 1.88
CA SER A 203 -13.52 -4.19 0.96
C SER A 203 -13.90 -4.51 -0.48
N LEU A 204 -13.58 -5.73 -0.94
CA LEU A 204 -13.89 -6.20 -2.29
C LEU A 204 -15.40 -6.27 -2.52
N GLN A 205 -16.18 -6.75 -1.56
CA GLN A 205 -17.63 -6.74 -1.65
C GLN A 205 -18.19 -5.33 -1.82
N MET A 206 -17.76 -4.37 -0.98
CA MET A 206 -18.20 -2.98 -1.10
C MET A 206 -17.83 -2.38 -2.45
N ILE A 207 -16.61 -2.63 -2.94
CA ILE A 207 -16.17 -2.19 -4.27
C ILE A 207 -17.10 -2.72 -5.35
N GLU A 208 -17.45 -4.01 -5.34
CA GLU A 208 -18.32 -4.61 -6.35
C GLU A 208 -19.75 -4.07 -6.28
N VAL A 209 -20.28 -3.82 -5.07
CA VAL A 209 -21.61 -3.18 -4.91
C VAL A 209 -21.61 -1.76 -5.47
N ILE A 210 -20.55 -0.97 -5.20
CA ILE A 210 -20.42 0.39 -5.77
C ILE A 210 -20.34 0.31 -7.29
N ARG A 211 -19.49 -0.57 -7.84
CA ARG A 211 -19.33 -0.78 -9.30
C ARG A 211 -20.65 -1.12 -9.98
N ALA A 212 -21.45 -2.00 -9.37
CA ALA A 212 -22.75 -2.37 -9.91
C ALA A 212 -23.73 -1.19 -9.96
N ALA A 213 -23.61 -0.22 -9.05
CA ALA A 213 -24.46 0.98 -9.00
C ALA A 213 -23.97 2.13 -9.90
N LEU A 214 -22.68 2.15 -10.31
CA LEU A 214 -22.13 3.25 -11.12
C LEU A 214 -22.93 3.59 -12.38
N PRO A 215 -23.45 2.63 -13.17
CA PRO A 215 -24.24 2.94 -14.37
C PRO A 215 -25.51 3.75 -14.08
N ASP A 216 -26.05 3.65 -12.86
CA ASP A 216 -27.27 4.32 -12.42
C ASP A 216 -26.99 5.59 -11.60
N ILE A 217 -25.71 5.95 -11.42
CA ILE A 217 -25.31 7.19 -10.74
C ILE A 217 -25.08 8.29 -11.77
N VAL A 218 -25.77 9.40 -11.59
CA VAL A 218 -25.63 10.61 -12.41
C VAL A 218 -25.04 11.72 -11.58
N PHE A 219 -23.92 12.26 -12.05
CA PHE A 219 -23.28 13.40 -11.41
C PHE A 219 -24.17 14.64 -11.56
N THR A 220 -24.51 15.26 -10.43
CA THR A 220 -25.28 16.51 -10.37
C THR A 220 -24.69 17.43 -9.32
N ASP A 221 -24.32 18.65 -9.71
CA ASP A 221 -23.74 19.64 -8.79
C ASP A 221 -24.69 19.94 -7.61
N ASP A 222 -24.10 20.13 -6.42
CA ASP A 222 -24.82 20.45 -5.17
C ASP A 222 -25.95 19.47 -4.80
N ALA A 223 -25.93 18.23 -5.32
CA ALA A 223 -26.99 17.24 -5.08
C ALA A 223 -26.62 16.20 -4.01
N MET A 224 -27.59 15.84 -3.18
CA MET A 224 -27.58 14.67 -2.30
C MET A 224 -29.02 14.20 -1.98
N TYR A 225 -29.15 13.10 -1.25
CA TYR A 225 -30.39 12.69 -0.60
C TYR A 225 -30.32 12.95 0.91
N ASP A 226 -31.39 13.44 1.52
CA ASP A 226 -31.47 13.72 2.96
C ASP A 226 -31.69 12.46 3.82
N GLU A 227 -31.97 12.63 5.11
CA GLU A 227 -32.21 11.52 6.04
C GLU A 227 -33.45 10.67 5.69
N ASP A 228 -34.41 11.25 4.98
CA ASP A 228 -35.68 10.62 4.58
C ASP A 228 -35.60 10.04 3.15
N GLY A 229 -34.46 10.23 2.47
CA GLY A 229 -34.26 9.76 1.10
C GLY A 229 -34.84 10.68 0.04
N GLU A 230 -35.11 11.93 0.36
CA GLU A 230 -35.60 12.93 -0.59
C GLU A 230 -34.43 13.68 -1.26
N PRO A 231 -34.51 13.98 -2.58
CA PRO A 231 -33.48 14.73 -3.27
C PRO A 231 -33.46 16.18 -2.80
N VAL A 232 -32.31 16.65 -2.31
CA VAL A 232 -32.11 18.01 -1.80
C VAL A 232 -30.80 18.62 -2.29
N TYR A 233 -30.75 19.95 -2.26
CA TYR A 233 -29.49 20.68 -2.44
C TYR A 233 -28.63 20.60 -1.16
N ILE A 234 -27.34 20.28 -1.27
CA ILE A 234 -26.42 20.22 -0.13
C ILE A 234 -26.31 21.59 0.52
N SER A 235 -26.19 22.66 -0.26
CA SER A 235 -26.02 24.03 0.22
C SER A 235 -27.26 24.54 0.99
N SER A 236 -28.45 24.41 0.40
CA SER A 236 -29.66 25.03 0.91
C SER A 236 -30.58 24.10 1.70
N GLY A 237 -30.51 22.79 1.45
CA GLY A 237 -31.45 21.79 1.99
C GLY A 237 -32.85 21.86 1.40
N LYS A 238 -33.06 22.70 0.38
CA LYS A 238 -34.33 22.74 -0.34
C LYS A 238 -34.47 21.48 -1.20
N LYS A 239 -35.71 21.01 -1.34
CA LYS A 239 -36.04 19.93 -2.27
C LYS A 239 -35.59 20.28 -3.69
N ARG A 240 -35.05 19.29 -4.39
CA ARG A 240 -34.62 19.38 -5.78
C ARG A 240 -35.54 18.53 -6.65
N THR A 241 -35.78 18.99 -7.88
CA THR A 241 -36.45 18.19 -8.90
C THR A 241 -35.41 17.32 -9.61
N VAL A 242 -35.73 16.05 -9.80
CA VAL A 242 -34.94 15.13 -10.64
C VAL A 242 -35.48 15.24 -12.05
N ASP A 243 -34.60 15.40 -13.03
CA ASP A 243 -34.98 15.48 -14.44
C ASP A 243 -35.61 14.16 -14.88
N GLU A 244 -36.61 14.21 -15.77
CA GLU A 244 -37.35 13.02 -16.21
C GLU A 244 -36.43 11.96 -16.86
N GLU A 245 -35.35 12.40 -17.50
CA GLU A 245 -34.32 11.54 -18.12
C GLU A 245 -33.49 10.73 -17.10
N ASP A 246 -33.48 11.18 -15.84
CA ASP A 246 -32.79 10.55 -14.71
C ASP A 246 -33.77 9.94 -13.70
N ALA A 247 -35.03 9.78 -14.09
CA ALA A 247 -36.01 9.08 -13.28
C ALA A 247 -35.55 7.64 -12.98
N GLY A 248 -35.51 7.28 -11.69
CA GLY A 248 -35.03 5.98 -11.23
C GLY A 248 -33.51 5.87 -11.06
N LYS A 249 -32.75 6.92 -11.39
CA LYS A 249 -31.30 7.00 -11.17
C LYS A 249 -30.96 7.76 -9.89
N ILE A 250 -29.74 7.55 -9.40
CA ILE A 250 -29.19 8.24 -8.22
C ILE A 250 -28.50 9.51 -8.70
N THR A 251 -29.08 10.67 -8.42
CA THR A 251 -28.53 11.97 -8.86
C THR A 251 -27.83 12.69 -7.71
N VAL A 252 -26.49 12.66 -7.71
CA VAL A 252 -25.65 13.14 -6.59
C VAL A 252 -24.40 13.88 -7.07
N SER A 253 -23.93 14.82 -6.25
CA SER A 253 -22.60 15.43 -6.42
C SER A 253 -21.50 14.50 -5.89
N GLY A 254 -20.22 14.88 -6.00
CA GLY A 254 -19.13 14.12 -5.37
C GLY A 254 -19.30 13.97 -3.85
N ALA A 255 -19.70 15.05 -3.16
CA ALA A 255 -20.00 15.00 -1.72
C ALA A 255 -21.26 14.19 -1.41
N GLY A 256 -22.30 14.29 -2.25
CA GLY A 256 -23.51 13.48 -2.16
C GLY A 256 -23.23 11.99 -2.36
N PHE A 257 -22.33 11.63 -3.27
CA PHE A 257 -21.90 10.26 -3.52
C PHE A 257 -21.18 9.65 -2.31
N LEU A 258 -20.30 10.41 -1.64
CA LEU A 258 -19.69 9.97 -0.39
C LEU A 258 -20.72 9.75 0.72
N LYS A 259 -21.73 10.63 0.81
CA LYS A 259 -22.85 10.44 1.75
C LYS A 259 -23.66 9.20 1.40
N TRP A 260 -23.95 8.93 0.13
CA TRP A 260 -24.66 7.72 -0.32
C TRP A 260 -23.92 6.44 0.09
N ILE A 261 -22.58 6.40 -0.03
CA ILE A 261 -21.76 5.29 0.48
C ILE A 261 -21.90 5.18 2.01
N ALA A 262 -21.80 6.29 2.73
CA ALA A 262 -21.93 6.27 4.19
C ALA A 262 -23.33 5.83 4.65
N ASP A 263 -24.38 6.25 3.94
CA ASP A 263 -25.77 5.86 4.18
C ASP A 263 -25.96 4.36 3.94
N GLY A 264 -25.33 3.78 2.91
CA GLY A 264 -25.35 2.33 2.68
C GLY A 264 -24.71 1.50 3.80
N ILE A 265 -23.87 2.12 4.65
CA ILE A 265 -23.32 1.50 5.87
C ILE A 265 -24.23 1.76 7.08
N VAL A 266 -24.79 2.96 7.17
CA VAL A 266 -25.53 3.44 8.35
C VAL A 266 -26.98 2.95 8.37
N GLN A 267 -27.70 3.08 7.26
CA GLN A 267 -29.13 2.75 7.15
C GLN A 267 -29.43 1.29 7.52
N PRO A 268 -28.62 0.27 7.13
CA PRO A 268 -28.85 -1.11 7.58
C PRO A 268 -28.75 -1.30 9.10
N LEU A 269 -28.01 -0.43 9.80
CA LEU A 269 -27.77 -0.51 11.24
C LEU A 269 -28.77 0.29 12.07
N THR A 270 -29.27 1.41 11.53
CA THR A 270 -30.11 2.37 12.27
C THR A 270 -31.55 2.44 11.75
N GLY A 271 -31.80 1.98 10.52
CA GLY A 271 -33.05 2.18 9.79
C GLY A 271 -33.22 3.60 9.21
N THR A 272 -32.22 4.48 9.34
CA THR A 272 -32.27 5.87 8.86
C THR A 272 -30.95 6.30 8.24
N ARG A 273 -30.97 7.32 7.36
CA ARG A 273 -29.77 7.86 6.73
C ARG A 273 -29.13 8.98 7.56
N LEU A 274 -27.90 9.36 7.21
CA LEU A 274 -27.21 10.47 7.85
C LEU A 274 -27.94 11.80 7.59
N LYS A 275 -28.09 12.60 8.64
CA LYS A 275 -28.71 13.92 8.56
C LYS A 275 -27.77 14.93 7.90
N ARG A 276 -28.31 15.82 7.07
CA ARG A 276 -27.52 16.86 6.37
C ARG A 276 -26.78 17.81 7.32
N ILE A 277 -27.53 18.37 8.28
CA ILE A 277 -27.06 19.51 9.08
C ILE A 277 -25.80 19.20 9.88
N PRO A 278 -25.69 18.06 10.60
CA PRO A 278 -24.46 17.70 11.29
C PRO A 278 -23.24 17.58 10.37
N LEU A 279 -23.42 17.14 9.12
CA LEU A 279 -22.33 16.95 8.17
C LEU A 279 -21.70 18.27 7.69
N LEU A 280 -22.46 19.38 7.75
CA LEU A 280 -22.00 20.72 7.38
C LEU A 280 -21.27 21.45 8.52
N THR A 281 -21.09 20.83 9.68
CA THR A 281 -20.43 21.46 10.82
C THR A 281 -18.96 21.74 10.51
N GLU A 282 -18.53 22.99 10.65
CA GLU A 282 -17.14 23.38 10.42
C GLU A 282 -16.18 22.68 11.38
N THR A 283 -15.09 22.12 10.84
CA THR A 283 -14.04 21.42 11.59
C THR A 283 -12.71 22.16 11.57
N VAL A 284 -12.63 23.24 10.79
CA VAL A 284 -11.43 24.07 10.65
C VAL A 284 -11.73 25.49 11.12
N GLN A 285 -10.89 26.02 12.00
CA GLN A 285 -10.93 27.43 12.39
C GLN A 285 -9.87 28.22 11.64
N TYR A 286 -10.30 29.19 10.85
CA TYR A 286 -9.41 30.11 10.16
C TYR A 286 -9.14 31.35 11.03
N LYS A 287 -7.90 31.83 11.04
CA LYS A 287 -7.56 33.10 11.70
C LYS A 287 -8.14 34.25 10.89
N ASN A 288 -9.07 35.03 11.48
CA ASN A 288 -9.77 36.14 10.84
C ASN A 288 -8.86 37.20 10.18
N THR A 289 -7.62 37.33 10.65
CA THR A 289 -6.66 38.34 10.16
C THR A 289 -5.81 37.88 8.98
N GLY A 290 -5.81 36.59 8.63
CA GLY A 290 -5.06 36.04 7.50
C GLY A 290 -5.87 36.08 6.19
N PHE A 291 -5.18 36.07 5.05
CA PHE A 291 -5.81 36.08 3.72
C PHE A 291 -6.89 34.99 3.56
N GLN A 292 -6.59 33.76 4.01
CA GLN A 292 -7.54 32.64 4.01
C GLN A 292 -8.72 32.88 4.97
N GLY A 293 -8.53 33.55 6.11
CA GLY A 293 -9.62 33.86 7.03
C GLY A 293 -10.54 34.99 6.54
N VAL A 294 -10.05 35.90 5.70
CA VAL A 294 -10.89 36.87 5.00
C VAL A 294 -11.70 36.19 3.91
N LEU A 295 -11.07 35.28 3.15
CA LEU A 295 -11.76 34.51 2.11
C LEU A 295 -12.82 33.56 2.67
N SER A 296 -12.56 32.91 3.81
CA SER A 296 -13.51 31.99 4.45
C SER A 296 -14.81 32.66 4.89
N GLN A 297 -14.83 33.99 5.04
CA GLN A 297 -16.05 34.75 5.33
C GLN A 297 -16.95 34.90 4.09
N SER A 298 -16.40 34.74 2.88
CA SER A 298 -17.12 34.92 1.62
C SER A 298 -17.62 33.61 1.03
N TYR A 299 -16.89 32.51 1.22
CA TYR A 299 -17.28 31.15 0.79
C TYR A 299 -16.52 30.07 1.57
N SER A 300 -17.04 28.84 1.58
CA SER A 300 -16.43 27.74 2.33
C SER A 300 -15.13 27.24 1.68
N LEU A 301 -14.03 27.32 2.43
CA LEU A 301 -12.70 26.87 1.99
C LEU A 301 -12.41 25.41 2.38
N SER A 302 -13.11 24.88 3.39
CA SER A 302 -12.90 23.57 3.98
C SER A 302 -14.04 22.60 3.73
N PHE A 303 -15.00 22.93 2.86
CA PHE A 303 -16.24 22.16 2.69
C PHE A 303 -16.02 20.65 2.62
N SER A 304 -15.20 20.15 1.68
CA SER A 304 -15.02 18.71 1.54
C SER A 304 -14.25 18.08 2.71
N LEU A 305 -13.37 18.84 3.38
CA LEU A 305 -12.67 18.39 4.59
C LEU A 305 -13.64 18.24 5.77
N ASP A 306 -14.47 19.25 6.01
CA ASP A 306 -15.49 19.22 7.06
C ASP A 306 -16.47 18.06 6.81
N TRP A 307 -16.87 17.87 5.56
CA TRP A 307 -17.76 16.81 5.11
C TRP A 307 -17.22 15.42 5.43
N ILE A 308 -15.99 15.09 5.00
CA ILE A 308 -15.41 13.74 5.22
C ILE A 308 -15.15 13.43 6.69
N ARG A 309 -14.83 14.45 7.50
CA ARG A 309 -14.62 14.31 8.95
C ARG A 309 -15.91 13.98 9.67
N ASN A 310 -16.97 14.71 9.37
CA ASN A 310 -18.28 14.48 9.96
C ASN A 310 -18.89 13.16 9.48
N ILE A 311 -18.74 12.80 8.20
CA ILE A 311 -19.18 11.50 7.68
C ILE A 311 -18.48 10.36 8.41
N ALA A 312 -17.14 10.35 8.45
CA ALA A 312 -16.39 9.28 9.09
C ALA A 312 -16.73 9.15 10.58
N SER A 313 -16.89 10.29 11.26
CA SER A 313 -17.29 10.35 12.68
C SER A 313 -18.71 9.82 12.90
N ALA A 314 -19.64 10.07 11.98
CA ALA A 314 -20.98 9.53 12.06
C ALA A 314 -21.01 8.01 11.83
N VAL A 315 -20.25 7.51 10.85
CA VAL A 315 -20.13 6.07 10.57
C VAL A 315 -19.58 5.32 11.79
N ILE A 316 -18.48 5.80 12.39
CA ILE A 316 -17.93 5.16 13.60
C ILE A 316 -18.87 5.30 14.80
N SER A 317 -19.59 6.41 14.92
CA SER A 317 -20.56 6.61 15.99
C SER A 317 -21.69 5.58 15.97
N VAL A 318 -22.24 5.34 14.78
CA VAL A 318 -23.28 4.32 14.57
C VAL A 318 -22.76 2.92 14.89
N ARG A 319 -21.58 2.56 14.37
CA ARG A 319 -21.00 1.22 14.55
C ARG A 319 -20.66 0.90 16.02
N THR A 320 -20.16 1.88 16.75
CA THR A 320 -19.78 1.75 18.17
C THR A 320 -20.91 2.04 19.14
N ARG A 321 -22.07 2.51 18.65
CA ARG A 321 -23.23 2.97 19.44
C ARG A 321 -22.86 4.06 20.46
N LYS A 322 -21.92 4.93 20.11
CA LYS A 322 -21.47 6.07 20.90
C LYS A 322 -21.45 7.30 20.02
N ASN A 323 -21.81 8.46 20.55
CA ASN A 323 -21.76 9.69 19.76
C ASN A 323 -20.34 10.28 19.85
N TYR A 324 -19.63 10.33 18.73
CA TYR A 324 -18.31 10.93 18.61
C TYR A 324 -18.36 12.15 17.71
N LEU A 325 -17.80 13.26 18.19
CA LEU A 325 -17.46 14.39 17.32
C LEU A 325 -16.16 14.11 16.56
N TYR A 326 -15.88 14.89 15.50
CA TYR A 326 -14.70 14.67 14.66
C TYR A 326 -13.37 14.70 15.42
N ASN A 327 -13.27 15.55 16.43
CA ASN A 327 -12.09 15.70 17.27
C ASN A 327 -11.95 14.60 18.34
N GLU A 328 -12.97 13.76 18.53
CA GLU A 328 -13.02 12.69 19.53
C GLU A 328 -12.99 11.29 18.90
N SER A 329 -13.33 11.20 17.62
CA SER A 329 -13.52 9.95 16.89
C SER A 329 -12.21 9.28 16.46
N GLY A 330 -11.11 10.04 16.39
CA GLY A 330 -9.82 9.53 15.92
C GLY A 330 -9.86 9.07 14.46
N VAL A 331 -10.74 9.65 13.63
CA VAL A 331 -10.90 9.25 12.22
C VAL A 331 -9.86 9.88 11.28
N ASP A 332 -9.22 10.98 11.67
CA ASP A 332 -8.19 11.62 10.85
C ASP A 332 -6.97 10.70 10.69
N VAL A 333 -6.51 10.52 9.45
CA VAL A 333 -5.26 9.80 9.17
C VAL A 333 -4.09 10.76 9.29
N SER A 334 -3.24 10.52 10.29
CA SER A 334 -2.11 11.39 10.64
C SER A 334 -0.81 10.62 10.89
N ILE A 335 -0.72 9.36 10.45
CA ILE A 335 0.52 8.58 10.54
C ILE A 335 1.62 9.18 9.66
N GLU A 336 2.87 9.05 10.08
CA GLU A 336 4.02 9.55 9.32
C GLU A 336 5.01 8.40 9.07
N PRO A 337 4.69 7.49 8.13
CA PRO A 337 5.47 6.28 7.94
C PRO A 337 6.80 6.50 7.22
N PHE A 338 7.05 7.67 6.64
CA PHE A 338 8.22 7.94 5.81
C PHE A 338 9.04 9.13 6.32
N SER A 339 10.36 9.01 6.15
CA SER A 339 11.34 10.03 6.52
C SER A 339 11.93 10.77 5.32
N ALA A 340 11.93 10.13 4.15
CA ALA A 340 12.50 10.67 2.91
C ALA A 340 11.86 10.02 1.69
N GLU A 341 11.96 10.69 0.54
CA GLU A 341 11.54 10.20 -0.77
C GLU A 341 12.67 10.37 -1.79
N PHE A 342 12.79 9.42 -2.71
CA PHE A 342 13.72 9.52 -3.83
C PHE A 342 13.01 10.16 -5.03
N THR A 343 13.49 11.32 -5.44
CA THR A 343 12.96 12.11 -6.56
C THR A 343 13.99 12.23 -7.68
N GLU A 344 13.61 12.83 -8.82
CA GLU A 344 14.53 13.15 -9.90
C GLU A 344 15.71 14.05 -9.47
N ARG A 345 15.50 14.87 -8.43
CA ARG A 345 16.53 15.75 -7.86
C ARG A 345 17.42 15.03 -6.85
N GLY A 346 17.20 13.73 -6.66
CA GLY A 346 17.80 12.93 -5.62
C GLY A 346 16.90 12.83 -4.40
N LEU A 347 17.52 12.62 -3.25
CA LEU A 347 16.80 12.31 -2.04
C LEU A 347 16.34 13.58 -1.30
N GLU A 348 15.05 13.67 -1.02
CA GLU A 348 14.42 14.78 -0.32
C GLU A 348 13.73 14.30 0.97
N SER A 349 13.68 15.14 2.01
CA SER A 349 12.92 14.83 3.22
C SER A 349 11.42 14.96 2.94
N THR A 350 10.63 14.01 3.41
CA THR A 350 9.16 14.08 3.28
C THR A 350 8.60 15.09 4.27
N ALA A 351 7.65 15.91 3.82
CA ALA A 351 6.97 16.88 4.69
C ALA A 351 6.05 16.24 5.75
N GLY A 352 5.74 14.95 5.62
CA GLY A 352 4.86 14.23 6.54
C GLY A 352 3.39 14.66 6.40
N PHE A 353 2.63 14.51 7.49
CA PHE A 353 1.24 14.94 7.59
C PHE A 353 1.18 16.42 7.98
N VAL A 354 0.46 17.22 7.20
CA VAL A 354 0.23 18.64 7.53
C VAL A 354 -1.19 18.80 8.05
N GLN A 355 -1.34 19.26 9.30
CA GLN A 355 -2.65 19.47 9.91
C GLN A 355 -3.55 20.37 9.04
N ASN A 356 -4.79 19.94 8.82
CA ASN A 356 -5.78 20.60 7.97
C ASN A 356 -5.32 20.85 6.51
N SER A 357 -4.30 20.11 6.04
CA SER A 357 -3.86 20.10 4.63
C SER A 357 -3.72 18.69 4.08
N GLY A 358 -3.34 17.72 4.93
CA GLY A 358 -3.18 16.32 4.58
C GLY A 358 -1.78 15.99 4.08
N TYR A 359 -1.70 15.00 3.20
CA TYR A 359 -0.47 14.47 2.61
C TYR A 359 -0.28 14.99 1.19
N SER A 360 0.96 15.10 0.73
CA SER A 360 1.23 15.32 -0.70
C SER A 360 0.76 14.11 -1.52
N VAL A 361 0.18 14.35 -2.70
CA VAL A 361 -0.18 13.26 -3.62
C VAL A 361 1.05 12.45 -4.08
N ARG A 362 2.25 13.05 -4.02
CA ARG A 362 3.52 12.38 -4.37
C ARG A 362 3.84 11.16 -3.51
N THR A 363 3.56 11.25 -2.20
CA THR A 363 3.81 10.17 -1.25
C THR A 363 2.57 9.29 -1.02
N PHE A 364 1.54 9.44 -1.86
CA PHE A 364 0.22 8.90 -1.56
C PHE A 364 0.13 7.39 -1.82
N LYS A 365 0.71 6.88 -2.92
CA LYS A 365 0.77 5.44 -3.20
C LYS A 365 1.47 4.66 -2.06
N PRO A 366 2.68 5.05 -1.62
CA PRO A 366 3.33 4.35 -0.50
C PRO A 366 2.55 4.50 0.81
N LEU A 367 1.90 5.65 1.06
CA LEU A 367 1.03 5.81 2.24
C LEU A 367 -0.14 4.81 2.20
N LEU A 368 -0.83 4.70 1.07
CA LEU A 368 -1.96 3.76 0.92
C LEU A 368 -1.51 2.30 1.02
N TYR A 369 -0.31 1.95 0.56
CA TYR A 369 0.31 0.64 0.78
C TYR A 369 0.47 0.35 2.28
N VAL A 370 1.04 1.31 3.03
CA VAL A 370 1.24 1.17 4.47
C VAL A 370 -0.10 1.02 5.19
N LEU A 371 -1.08 1.84 4.82
CA LEU A 371 -2.43 1.81 5.37
C LEU A 371 -3.11 0.45 5.13
N ALA A 372 -3.04 -0.11 3.92
CA ALA A 372 -3.52 -1.47 3.67
C ALA A 372 -2.82 -2.50 4.57
N ALA A 373 -1.49 -2.44 4.67
CA ALA A 373 -0.74 -3.41 5.48
C ALA A 373 -1.06 -3.32 6.99
N SER A 374 -1.31 -2.11 7.51
CA SER A 374 -1.54 -1.90 8.94
C SER A 374 -3.01 -1.91 9.37
N GLU A 375 -3.92 -1.52 8.47
CA GLU A 375 -5.35 -1.33 8.72
C GLU A 375 -6.18 -2.07 7.65
N PRO A 376 -6.10 -3.41 7.54
CA PRO A 376 -6.91 -4.15 6.58
C PRO A 376 -8.41 -3.94 6.82
N GLU A 377 -9.22 -4.15 5.79
CA GLU A 377 -10.66 -3.82 5.77
C GLU A 377 -11.00 -2.36 6.12
N THR A 378 -10.07 -1.43 5.93
CA THR A 378 -10.34 0.01 6.10
C THR A 378 -10.34 0.70 4.74
N PHE A 379 -11.33 1.56 4.52
CA PHE A 379 -11.39 2.46 3.38
C PHE A 379 -11.29 3.91 3.87
N TYR A 380 -10.99 4.82 2.94
CA TYR A 380 -10.67 6.19 3.28
C TYR A 380 -11.53 7.16 2.48
N PHE A 381 -12.17 8.10 3.18
CA PHE A 381 -12.71 9.29 2.53
C PHE A 381 -11.58 10.29 2.36
N ALA A 382 -11.48 10.86 1.16
CA ALA A 382 -10.42 11.76 0.75
C ALA A 382 -10.98 13.13 0.43
N ALA A 383 -10.43 14.17 1.03
CA ALA A 383 -10.71 15.57 0.68
C ALA A 383 -9.47 16.14 -0.01
N ILE A 384 -9.65 16.66 -1.22
CA ILE A 384 -8.56 17.10 -2.09
C ILE A 384 -8.40 18.61 -1.93
N ARG A 385 -7.20 19.02 -1.52
CA ARG A 385 -6.82 20.42 -1.36
C ARG A 385 -6.11 20.92 -2.61
N SER A 386 -6.87 21.55 -3.50
CA SER A 386 -6.36 22.07 -4.77
C SER A 386 -6.42 23.60 -4.82
N THR A 387 -5.78 24.20 -5.83
CA THR A 387 -5.99 25.63 -6.10
C THR A 387 -7.39 25.86 -6.63
N ASP A 388 -8.01 27.00 -6.34
CA ASP A 388 -9.31 27.38 -6.92
C ASP A 388 -9.27 27.64 -8.46
N ARG A 389 -8.11 27.38 -9.09
CA ARG A 389 -7.74 27.56 -10.51
C ARG A 389 -7.82 29.01 -11.01
N ARG A 390 -8.26 29.95 -10.18
CA ARG A 390 -8.38 31.38 -10.47
C ARG A 390 -7.23 32.16 -9.83
N SER A 391 -6.78 31.73 -8.66
CA SER A 391 -5.66 32.29 -7.91
C SER A 391 -4.80 31.16 -7.34
N PRO A 392 -3.50 31.08 -7.68
CA PRO A 392 -2.58 30.06 -7.16
C PRO A 392 -2.45 30.10 -5.63
N GLU A 393 -2.71 31.26 -5.03
CA GLU A 393 -2.58 31.51 -3.58
C GLU A 393 -3.77 30.98 -2.77
N VAL A 394 -4.87 30.66 -3.45
CA VAL A 394 -6.11 30.17 -2.82
C VAL A 394 -6.15 28.66 -2.92
N LYS A 395 -5.99 27.99 -1.78
CA LYS A 395 -6.10 26.54 -1.64
C LYS A 395 -7.39 26.16 -0.92
N VAL A 396 -8.23 25.35 -1.57
CA VAL A 396 -9.57 24.98 -1.11
C VAL A 396 -9.77 23.48 -1.09
N PHE A 397 -10.64 23.01 -0.20
CA PHE A 397 -11.18 21.66 -0.17
C PHE A 397 -12.58 21.67 -0.78
N ASN A 398 -12.65 21.47 -2.10
CA ASN A 398 -13.89 21.46 -2.87
C ASN A 398 -14.16 20.10 -3.55
N GLU A 399 -13.14 19.27 -3.71
CA GLU A 399 -13.26 17.94 -4.30
C GLU A 399 -13.07 16.87 -3.22
N CYS A 400 -13.74 15.73 -3.40
CA CYS A 400 -13.59 14.57 -2.54
C CYS A 400 -13.67 13.27 -3.33
N ALA A 401 -13.19 12.19 -2.72
CA ALA A 401 -13.19 10.84 -3.28
C ALA A 401 -13.28 9.81 -2.15
N VAL A 402 -13.50 8.55 -2.51
CA VAL A 402 -13.38 7.41 -1.61
C VAL A 402 -12.32 6.45 -2.17
N ILE A 403 -11.52 5.86 -1.28
CA ILE A 403 -10.33 5.09 -1.63
C ILE A 403 -10.35 3.77 -0.88
N PHE A 404 -10.20 2.68 -1.62
CA PHE A 404 -10.12 1.31 -1.11
C PHE A 404 -8.75 0.72 -1.44
N PRO A 405 -7.76 0.84 -0.55
CA PRO A 405 -6.48 0.17 -0.70
C PRO A 405 -6.60 -1.29 -0.25
N TYR A 406 -6.06 -2.23 -1.02
CA TYR A 406 -6.09 -3.66 -0.69
C TYR A 406 -4.91 -4.43 -1.30
N PHE A 407 -4.71 -5.66 -0.87
CA PHE A 407 -3.81 -6.60 -1.55
C PHE A 407 -4.64 -7.65 -2.27
N ASP A 408 -4.28 -7.96 -3.51
CA ASP A 408 -4.94 -9.03 -4.27
C ASP A 408 -4.48 -10.43 -3.82
N ASN A 409 -5.03 -11.46 -4.47
CA ASN A 409 -4.71 -12.86 -4.17
C ASN A 409 -3.25 -13.22 -4.44
N ASP A 410 -2.54 -12.46 -5.28
CA ASP A 410 -1.11 -12.63 -5.54
C ASP A 410 -0.25 -11.83 -4.54
N GLY A 411 -0.87 -10.96 -3.76
CA GLY A 411 -0.23 -10.12 -2.74
C GLY A 411 0.30 -8.82 -3.31
N HIS A 412 -0.11 -8.44 -4.52
CA HIS A 412 0.17 -7.13 -5.09
C HIS A 412 -0.76 -6.09 -4.51
N PHE A 413 -0.20 -4.94 -4.18
CA PHE A 413 -0.96 -3.79 -3.74
C PHE A 413 -1.81 -3.22 -4.87
N LYS A 414 -3.10 -3.05 -4.58
CA LYS A 414 -4.09 -2.45 -5.47
C LYS A 414 -4.81 -1.34 -4.72
N CYS A 415 -5.37 -0.41 -5.49
CA CYS A 415 -6.16 0.68 -4.97
C CYS A 415 -7.30 0.96 -5.95
N VAL A 416 -8.53 0.95 -5.45
CA VAL A 416 -9.70 1.40 -6.20
C VAL A 416 -10.12 2.76 -5.66
N LEU A 417 -10.33 3.71 -6.55
CA LEU A 417 -10.71 5.08 -6.22
C LEU A 417 -12.02 5.42 -6.94
N PHE A 418 -12.99 5.93 -6.19
CA PHE A 418 -14.22 6.46 -6.77
C PHE A 418 -14.32 7.96 -6.49
N LYS A 419 -14.65 8.73 -7.53
CA LYS A 419 -14.84 10.17 -7.47
C LYS A 419 -16.00 10.56 -8.38
N ASP A 420 -16.85 11.47 -7.92
CA ASP A 420 -17.96 12.02 -8.71
C ASP A 420 -18.89 10.95 -9.32
N GLY A 421 -19.08 9.81 -8.64
CA GLY A 421 -19.89 8.71 -9.16
C GLY A 421 -19.22 7.89 -10.28
N ALA A 422 -17.89 7.96 -10.42
CA ALA A 422 -17.13 7.17 -11.37
C ALA A 422 -15.90 6.53 -10.72
N GLU A 423 -15.47 5.39 -11.26
CA GLU A 423 -14.18 4.77 -10.91
C GLU A 423 -13.04 5.45 -11.68
N MET A 424 -11.90 5.63 -11.01
CA MET A 424 -10.70 6.23 -11.57
C MET A 424 -9.48 5.43 -11.13
N SER A 425 -8.50 5.28 -12.04
CA SER A 425 -7.22 4.65 -11.71
C SER A 425 -6.33 5.56 -10.84
N PHE A 426 -5.42 4.97 -10.07
CA PHE A 426 -4.46 5.76 -9.30
C PHE A 426 -3.59 6.64 -10.20
N ASP A 427 -3.21 6.19 -11.40
CA ASP A 427 -2.37 6.94 -12.33
C ASP A 427 -3.11 8.19 -12.87
N GLU A 428 -4.40 8.07 -13.17
CA GLU A 428 -5.25 9.22 -13.54
C GLU A 428 -5.39 10.20 -12.38
N PHE A 429 -5.60 9.69 -11.16
CA PHE A 429 -5.67 10.52 -9.95
C PHE A 429 -4.35 11.26 -9.73
N TYR A 430 -3.22 10.55 -9.81
CA TYR A 430 -1.89 11.12 -9.66
C TYR A 430 -1.62 12.19 -10.72
N SER A 431 -1.89 11.90 -11.99
CA SER A 431 -1.69 12.86 -13.08
C SER A 431 -2.50 14.15 -12.89
N ARG A 432 -3.68 14.06 -12.26
CA ARG A 432 -4.55 15.22 -12.03
C ARG A 432 -4.15 16.03 -10.79
N TYR A 433 -3.68 15.38 -9.73
CA TYR A 433 -3.48 16.00 -8.41
C TYR A 433 -2.03 15.94 -7.90
N CYS A 434 -1.03 15.59 -8.72
CA CYS A 434 0.37 15.41 -8.29
C CYS A 434 1.03 16.63 -7.59
N MET A 435 0.45 17.82 -7.74
CA MET A 435 0.89 19.07 -7.11
C MET A 435 0.03 19.51 -5.92
N ASP A 436 -0.97 18.71 -5.57
CA ASP A 436 -1.94 19.00 -4.53
C ASP A 436 -1.73 18.13 -3.29
N SER A 437 -2.59 18.34 -2.29
CA SER A 437 -2.58 17.57 -1.05
C SER A 437 -3.93 16.90 -0.82
N VAL A 438 -3.93 15.77 -0.13
CA VAL A 438 -5.13 14.99 0.17
C VAL A 438 -5.20 14.73 1.66
N PHE A 439 -6.32 15.09 2.26
CA PHE A 439 -6.64 14.75 3.63
C PHE A 439 -7.46 13.47 3.65
N LEU A 440 -7.13 12.52 4.55
CA LEU A 440 -7.84 11.26 4.67
C LEU A 440 -8.54 11.13 6.02
N THR A 441 -9.74 10.59 6.00
CA THR A 441 -10.43 10.06 7.18
C THR A 441 -10.73 8.58 6.97
N ARG A 442 -10.57 7.77 8.03
CA ARG A 442 -10.76 6.31 7.97
C ARG A 442 -12.20 5.91 8.30
N ALA A 443 -12.68 4.88 7.61
CA ALA A 443 -13.90 4.17 7.93
C ALA A 443 -13.71 2.67 7.67
N GLY A 444 -14.25 1.81 8.54
CA GLY A 444 -14.14 0.37 8.32
C GLY A 444 -15.09 -0.09 7.22
N CYS A 445 -14.66 -1.05 6.41
CA CYS A 445 -15.49 -1.77 5.45
C CYS A 445 -16.51 -2.65 6.19
N THR A 446 -17.54 -3.09 5.49
CA THR A 446 -18.62 -3.91 6.04
C THR A 446 -19.24 -4.79 4.97
N GLU A 447 -19.60 -6.02 5.33
CA GLU A 447 -20.42 -6.86 4.46
C GLU A 447 -21.90 -6.43 4.47
N GLN A 448 -22.30 -5.69 5.51
CA GLN A 448 -23.63 -5.11 5.66
C GLN A 448 -23.71 -3.75 4.94
N PHE A 449 -23.34 -3.74 3.66
CA PHE A 449 -23.36 -2.54 2.80
C PHE A 449 -24.47 -2.69 1.77
N PHE A 450 -25.55 -1.93 1.97
CA PHE A 450 -26.76 -1.98 1.14
C PHE A 450 -27.20 -0.55 0.81
N PRO A 451 -26.48 0.14 -0.08
CA PRO A 451 -26.87 1.48 -0.48
C PRO A 451 -28.14 1.43 -1.34
N GLU A 452 -29.10 2.33 -1.06
CA GLU A 452 -30.38 2.45 -1.76
C GLU A 452 -30.54 3.82 -2.42
#